data_AF-A0A5C7JNB4-F1
#
_entry.id   AF-A0A5C7JNB4-F1
#
_cell.length_a   1.000
_cell.length_b   1.000
_cell.length_c   1.000
_cell.angle_alpha   90.00
_cell.angle_beta   90.00
_cell.angle_gamma   90.00
#
_symmetry.space_group_name_H-M   'P 1'
#
loop_
_entity.id
_entity.type
_entity.pdbx_description
1 polymer ?
#
loop_
_entity_poly.entity_id
_entity_poly.type
_entity_poly.pdbx_seq_one_letter_code
_entity_poly.pdbx_strand_id
1 'polypeptide(L)' 'MLGAFYCPHCGTQNACNCKTCSPHIKEGEYINTWTEDGEAMICGKCNKIYSPDQALDEEIRQRALLLQEKQTES' A
#
# COMPACT_ATOMS: atom_id res chain seq x y z
N MET A 1 -1.50 8.51 4.25
CA MET A 1 -2.88 8.39 3.70
C MET A 1 -3.70 7.53 4.64
N LEU A 2 -5.00 7.80 4.78
CA LEU A 2 -5.90 6.91 5.51
C LEU A 2 -6.06 5.61 4.70
N GLY A 3 -5.51 4.50 5.22
CA GLY A 3 -5.64 3.19 4.61
C GLY A 3 -4.98 3.06 3.23
N ALA A 4 -3.74 3.52 3.05
CA ALA A 4 -2.97 3.18 1.85
C ALA A 4 -1.91 2.13 2.17
N PHE A 5 -1.70 1.18 1.27
CA PHE A 5 -0.78 0.07 1.44
C PHE A 5 0.29 0.09 0.37
N TYR A 6 1.55 -0.11 0.75
CA TYR A 6 2.60 -0.37 -0.23
C TYR A 6 2.47 -1.80 -0.76
N CYS A 7 2.53 -1.94 -2.08
CA CYS A 7 2.64 -3.26 -2.69
C CYS A 7 4.06 -3.79 -2.48
N PRO A 8 4.25 -4.94 -1.84
CA PRO A 8 5.58 -5.53 -1.60
C PRO A 8 6.29 -5.93 -2.89
N HIS A 9 5.55 -6.04 -4.00
CA HIS A 9 6.10 -6.49 -5.28
C HIS A 9 6.61 -5.36 -6.17
N CYS A 10 6.01 -4.17 -6.10
CA CYS A 10 6.33 -3.06 -7.00
C CYS A 10 6.55 -1.72 -6.28
N GLY A 11 6.49 -1.71 -4.94
CA GLY A 11 6.70 -0.53 -4.10
C GLY A 11 5.65 0.57 -4.28
N THR A 12 4.59 0.33 -5.06
CA THR A 12 3.57 1.35 -5.30
C THR A 12 2.66 1.47 -4.10
N GLN A 13 2.41 2.70 -3.66
CA GLN A 13 1.39 2.98 -2.66
C GLN A 13 0.01 2.93 -3.31
N ASN A 14 -0.84 2.03 -2.84
CA ASN A 14 -2.20 1.83 -3.34
C ASN A 14 -3.21 2.35 -2.31
N ALA A 15 -4.26 3.01 -2.76
CA ALA A 15 -5.37 3.43 -1.93
C ALA A 15 -6.30 2.26 -1.57
N CYS A 16 -6.90 2.29 -0.38
CA CYS A 16 -8.00 1.40 0.00
C CYS A 16 -9.33 1.96 -0.49
N ASN A 17 -10.16 1.11 -1.11
CA ASN A 17 -11.49 1.47 -1.62
C ASN A 17 -12.64 1.16 -0.64
N CYS A 18 -12.36 1.04 0.66
CA CYS A 18 -13.44 0.90 1.62
C CYS A 18 -14.31 2.16 1.64
N LYS A 19 -15.58 2.04 2.05
CA LYS A 19 -16.56 3.16 2.03
C LYS A 19 -16.05 4.44 2.69
N THR A 20 -15.19 4.31 3.71
CA THR A 20 -14.58 5.44 4.44
C THR A 20 -13.48 6.12 3.64
N CYS A 21 -12.68 5.35 2.88
CA CYS A 21 -11.54 5.86 2.12
C CYS A 21 -11.95 6.35 0.72
N SER A 22 -12.94 5.72 0.08
CA SER A 22 -13.37 6.03 -1.29
C SER A 22 -13.62 7.51 -1.60
N PRO A 23 -14.25 8.31 -0.72
CA PRO A 23 -14.45 9.75 -0.97
C PRO A 23 -13.16 10.58 -1.02
N HIS A 24 -12.04 10.01 -0.55
CA HIS A 24 -10.74 10.68 -0.49
C HIS A 24 -9.75 10.20 -1.55
N ILE A 25 -10.13 9.19 -2.34
CA ILE A 25 -9.30 8.67 -3.43
C ILE A 25 -9.31 9.68 -4.57
N LYS A 26 -8.12 10.08 -5.00
CA LYS A 26 -7.96 11.03 -6.12
C LYS A 26 -7.96 10.29 -7.45
N GLU A 27 -8.38 10.99 -8.49
CA GLU A 27 -8.26 10.48 -9.86
C GLU A 27 -6.80 10.16 -10.19
N GLY A 28 -6.57 8.97 -10.78
CA GLY A 28 -5.24 8.48 -11.12
C GLY A 28 -4.50 7.73 -10.00
N GLU A 29 -5.05 7.66 -8.78
CA GLU A 29 -4.49 6.78 -7.74
C GLU A 29 -4.72 5.31 -8.09
N TYR A 30 -3.68 4.49 -7.86
CA TYR A 30 -3.83 3.04 -7.93
C TYR A 30 -4.60 2.54 -6.71
N ILE A 31 -5.57 1.67 -6.94
CA ILE A 31 -6.49 1.19 -5.91
C ILE A 31 -6.28 -0.30 -5.71
N ASN A 32 -6.16 -0.74 -4.45
CA ASN A 32 -6.22 -2.16 -4.13
C ASN A 32 -7.64 -2.69 -4.24
N THR A 33 -7.77 -3.89 -4.79
CA THR A 33 -9.02 -4.67 -4.68
C THR A 33 -8.78 -5.86 -3.76
N TRP A 34 -9.83 -6.32 -3.07
CA TRP A 34 -9.75 -7.52 -2.25
C TRP A 34 -10.07 -8.74 -3.10
N THR A 35 -9.44 -9.88 -2.79
CA THR A 35 -9.86 -11.18 -3.32
C THR A 35 -11.29 -11.50 -2.87
N GLU A 36 -11.97 -12.42 -3.58
CA GLU A 36 -13.38 -12.75 -3.29
C GLU A 36 -13.61 -13.26 -1.87
N ASP A 37 -12.61 -13.93 -1.28
CA ASP A 37 -12.61 -14.41 0.09
C ASP A 37 -12.26 -13.31 1.13
N GLY A 38 -11.78 -12.16 0.70
CA GLY A 38 -11.38 -11.05 1.56
C GLY A 38 -10.05 -11.26 2.30
N GLU A 39 -9.29 -12.32 1.99
CA GLU A 39 -8.06 -12.69 2.73
C GLU A 39 -6.80 -11.98 2.16
N ALA A 40 -6.84 -11.55 0.90
CA ALA A 40 -5.72 -10.91 0.23
C ALA A 40 -6.12 -9.69 -0.60
N MET A 41 -5.11 -8.89 -0.94
CA MET A 41 -5.24 -7.72 -1.79
C MET A 41 -4.59 -7.95 -3.15
N ILE A 42 -5.19 -7.38 -4.18
CA ILE A 42 -4.71 -7.34 -5.55
C ILE A 42 -4.25 -5.90 -5.84
N CYS A 43 -2.98 -5.74 -6.20
CA CYS A 43 -2.41 -4.43 -6.48
C CYS A 43 -3.04 -3.79 -7.73
N GLY A 44 -3.53 -2.55 -7.63
CA GLY A 44 -4.09 -1.82 -8.77
C GLY A 44 -3.10 -1.45 -9.87
N LYS A 45 -1.78 -1.56 -9.63
CA LYS A 45 -0.74 -1.27 -10.63
C LYS A 45 -0.15 -2.52 -11.29
N CYS A 46 0.29 -3.50 -10.48
CA CYS A 46 1.00 -4.67 -10.98
C CYS A 46 0.15 -5.95 -10.97
N ASN A 47 -1.09 -5.88 -10.49
CA ASN A 47 -2.06 -6.98 -10.42
C ASN A 47 -1.58 -8.23 -9.64
N LYS A 48 -0.49 -8.12 -8.90
CA LYS A 48 -0.04 -9.19 -8.02
C LYS A 48 -0.86 -9.22 -6.74
N ILE A 49 -1.08 -10.44 -6.24
CA ILE A 49 -1.77 -10.72 -5.00
C ILE A 49 -0.76 -10.68 -3.84
N TYR A 50 -1.17 -10.13 -2.71
CA TYR A 50 -0.38 -10.08 -1.48
C TYR A 50 -1.30 -9.98 -0.25
N SER A 51 -0.83 -10.49 0.89
CA SER A 51 -1.59 -10.41 2.13
C SER A 51 -1.47 -9.02 2.79
N PRO A 52 -2.42 -8.66 3.67
CA PRO A 52 -2.29 -7.48 4.54
C PRO A 52 -1.00 -7.47 5.37
N ASP A 53 -0.54 -8.63 5.84
CA ASP A 53 0.71 -8.74 6.60
C ASP A 53 1.93 -8.39 5.74
N GLN A 54 1.99 -8.88 4.50
CA GLN A 54 3.07 -8.50 3.57
C GLN A 54 3.07 -7.00 3.26
N ALA A 55 1.89 -6.37 3.26
CA ALA A 55 1.77 -4.93 3.09
C ALA A 55 2.28 -4.15 4.32
N LEU A 56 2.02 -4.66 5.52
CA LEU A 56 2.51 -4.09 6.78
C LEU A 56 4.03 -4.21 6.90
N ASP A 57 4.59 -5.38 6.56
CA ASP A 57 6.04 -5.59 6.53
C ASP A 57 6.72 -4.60 5.58
N GLU A 58 6.13 -4.39 4.40
CA GLU A 58 6.64 -3.41 3.43
C GLU A 58 6.53 -1.97 3.95
N GLU A 59 5.42 -1.59 4.59
CA GLU A 59 5.27 -0.27 5.22
C GLU A 59 6.36 -0.03 6.29
N ILE A 60 6.65 -1.03 7.12
CA ILE A 60 7.71 -0.97 8.14
C ILE A 60 9.08 -0.80 7.47
N ARG A 61 9.36 -1.59 6.41
CA ARG A 61 10.60 -1.53 5.65
C ARG A 61 10.83 -0.15 5.03
N GLN A 62 9.82 0.41 4.38
CA GLN A 62 9.89 1.74 3.76
C GLN A 62 10.13 2.84 4.80
N ARG A 63 9.46 2.75 5.96
CA ARG A 63 9.68 3.71 7.06
C ARG A 63 11.08 3.61 7.65
N ALA A 64 11.63 2.41 7.79
CA ALA A 64 12.99 2.22 8.26
C ALA A 64 14.02 2.85 7.31
N LEU A 65 13.82 2.71 6.00
CA LEU A 65 14.68 3.33 4.98
C LEU A 65 14.65 4.87 5.07
N LEU A 66 13.44 5.46 5.17
CA LEU A 66 13.28 6.91 5.32
C LEU A 66 13.94 7.48 6.59
N LEU A 67 14.03 6.69 7.67
CA LEU A 67 14.73 7.09 8.89
C LEU A 67 16.26 7.04 8.72
N GLN A 68 16.79 6.08 7.97
CA GLN A 68 18.22 5.98 7.67
C GLN A 68 18.69 7.12 6.75
N GLU A 69 17.90 7.50 5.76
CA GLU A 69 18.17 8.64 4.88
C GLU A 69 18.26 9.95 5.68
N LYS A 70 17.34 10.18 6.61
CA LYS A 70 17.37 11.37 7.47
C LYS A 70 18.57 11.45 8.41
N GLN A 71 19.13 10.30 8.80
CA GLN A 71 20.32 10.22 9.66
C GLN A 71 21.63 10.45 8.89
N THR A 72 21.63 10.25 7.57
CA THR A 72 22.81 10.45 6.72
C THR A 72 22.90 11.85 6.12
N GLU A 73 21.81 12.62 6.16
CA GLU A 73 21.74 14.03 5.77
C GLU A 73 21.99 15.02 6.93
N SER A 74 22.35 14.53 8.14
CA SER A 74 22.65 15.36 9.33
C SER A 74 24.14 15.41 9.66
#